data_AF-A0A6P2EE00-F1
#
_entry.id   AF-A0A6P2EE00-F1
#
_cell.length_a   1.000
_cell.length_b   1.000
_cell.length_c   1.000
_cell.angle_alpha   90.00
_cell.angle_beta   90.00
_cell.angle_gamma   90.00
#
_symmetry.space_group_name_H-M   'P 1'
#
loop_
_entity.id
_entity.type
_entity.pdbx_description
1 polymer ?
#
loop_
_entity_poly.entity_id
_entity_poly.type
_entity_poly.pdbx_seq_one_letter_code
_entity_poly.pdbx_strand_id
1 'polypeptide(L)'
;MTIPYFVLTHDQREVPLNVLGTQVTVLASNAATQSYGITFQQGDEGTGPPPHSHDWDESFYVLDGEIDFLCNGRAHACHPGTLVHVPRGTVHGFQYGKGGGRMLEITGQNALAAQMFTAVDHEIPVGPPDIPKLLAVLERHGVTVAG
;
A
#
# COMPACT_ATOMS: atom_id res chain seq x y z
N MET A 1 17.58 11.42 20.24
CA MET A 1 16.80 10.43 21.04
C MET A 1 16.98 9.08 20.37
N THR A 2 17.28 8.02 21.12
CA THR A 2 17.38 6.66 20.58
C THR A 2 15.98 6.08 20.39
N ILE A 3 15.72 5.54 19.19
CA ILE A 3 14.48 4.85 18.86
C ILE A 3 14.51 3.48 19.55
N PRO A 4 13.50 3.11 20.36
CA PRO A 4 13.45 1.79 20.97
C PRO A 4 13.20 0.71 19.91
N TYR A 5 13.76 -0.48 20.11
CA TYR A 5 13.35 -1.64 19.33
C TYR A 5 11.93 -2.06 19.74
N PHE A 6 11.24 -2.74 18.84
CA PHE A 6 9.94 -3.36 19.14
C PHE A 6 9.85 -4.74 18.46
N VAL A 7 9.00 -5.59 19.03
CA VAL A 7 8.59 -6.87 18.45
C VAL A 7 7.08 -6.82 18.33
N LEU A 8 6.57 -7.04 17.12
CA LEU A 8 5.14 -7.07 16.84
C LEU A 8 4.73 -8.50 16.50
N THR A 9 4.06 -9.17 17.44
CA THR A 9 3.47 -10.49 17.21
C THR A 9 2.11 -10.35 16.52
N HIS A 10 1.61 -11.46 15.97
CA HIS A 10 0.36 -11.43 15.20
C HIS A 10 -0.85 -10.97 16.02
N ASP A 11 -0.91 -11.36 17.29
CA ASP A 11 -1.95 -11.01 18.27
C ASP A 11 -1.87 -9.55 18.75
N GLN A 12 -0.77 -8.85 18.47
CA GLN A 12 -0.58 -7.44 18.82
C GLN A 12 -0.91 -6.48 17.67
N ARG A 13 -1.24 -7.01 16.48
CA ARG A 13 -1.55 -6.19 15.31
C ARG A 13 -2.85 -5.43 15.53
N GLU A 14 -2.87 -4.18 15.11
CA GLU A 14 -4.11 -3.43 14.98
C GLU A 14 -5.02 -4.08 13.92
N VAL A 15 -6.31 -3.76 14.00
CA VAL A 15 -7.28 -4.19 12.99
C VAL A 15 -6.84 -3.64 11.64
N PRO A 16 -6.85 -4.46 10.56
CA PRO A 16 -6.51 -3.97 9.23
C PRO A 16 -7.39 -2.80 8.80
N LEU A 17 -6.78 -1.80 8.19
CA LEU A 17 -7.45 -0.71 7.51
C LEU A 17 -8.06 -1.23 6.21
N ASN A 18 -9.28 -0.82 5.88
CA ASN A 18 -9.92 -1.13 4.61
C ASN A 18 -9.67 -0.01 3.59
N VAL A 19 -8.73 -0.25 2.69
CA VAL A 19 -8.36 0.67 1.61
C VAL A 19 -8.99 0.20 0.31
N LEU A 20 -10.24 0.63 0.08
CA LEU A 20 -11.01 0.30 -1.13
C LEU A 20 -11.07 -1.22 -1.43
N GLY A 21 -11.22 -2.04 -0.39
CA GLY A 21 -11.28 -3.50 -0.48
C GLY A 21 -9.94 -4.21 -0.23
N THR A 22 -8.81 -3.50 -0.23
CA THR A 22 -7.52 -4.03 0.24
C THR A 22 -7.43 -3.89 1.75
N GLN A 23 -7.13 -4.98 2.45
CA GLN A 23 -6.87 -4.97 3.89
C GLN A 23 -5.39 -4.63 4.13
N VAL A 24 -5.13 -3.55 4.86
CA VAL A 24 -3.78 -3.06 5.13
C VAL A 24 -3.51 -3.04 6.63
N THR A 25 -2.56 -3.84 7.08
CA THR A 25 -2.07 -3.82 8.46
C THR A 25 -0.75 -3.08 8.53
N VAL A 26 -0.68 -2.00 9.31
CA VAL A 26 0.59 -1.29 9.57
C VAL A 26 1.44 -2.13 10.53
N LEU A 27 2.57 -2.65 10.05
CA LEU A 27 3.51 -3.41 10.88
C LEU A 27 4.58 -2.50 11.50
N ALA A 28 4.98 -1.46 10.76
CA ALA A 28 5.90 -0.43 11.21
C ALA A 28 5.54 0.89 10.52
N SER A 29 5.34 1.95 11.28
CA SER A 29 5.14 3.29 10.71
C SER A 29 6.46 4.06 10.66
N ASN A 30 6.56 5.01 9.72
CA ASN A 30 7.68 5.96 9.69
C ASN A 30 7.83 6.74 11.00
N ALA A 31 6.74 6.98 11.73
CA ALA A 31 6.79 7.63 13.05
C ALA A 31 7.48 6.74 14.10
N ALA A 32 7.25 5.42 14.04
CA ALA A 32 7.85 4.46 14.95
C ALA A 32 9.32 4.17 14.60
N THR A 33 9.66 4.05 13.32
CA THR A 33 11.01 3.67 12.87
C THR A 33 11.93 4.85 12.58
N GLN A 34 11.37 6.04 12.37
CA GLN A 34 12.03 7.25 11.85
C GLN A 34 12.83 7.03 10.56
N SER A 35 12.57 5.95 9.81
CA SER A 35 13.38 5.58 8.63
C SER A 35 12.60 4.88 7.52
N TYR A 36 11.63 4.03 7.83
CA TYR A 36 10.86 3.27 6.83
C TYR A 36 9.46 2.90 7.34
N GLY A 37 8.53 2.72 6.41
CA GLY A 37 7.24 2.10 6.66
C GLY A 37 7.25 0.63 6.24
N ILE A 38 6.49 -0.21 6.96
CA ILE A 38 6.15 -1.57 6.52
C ILE A 38 4.66 -1.78 6.73
N THR A 39 3.95 -2.14 5.67
CA THR A 39 2.58 -2.64 5.76
C THR A 39 2.50 -4.07 5.24
N PHE A 40 1.59 -4.84 5.83
CA PHE A 40 1.16 -6.12 5.29
C PHE A 40 -0.16 -5.89 4.58
N GLN A 41 -0.21 -6.21 3.29
CA GLN A 41 -1.39 -6.04 2.47
C GLN A 41 -1.97 -7.38 2.06
N GLN A 42 -3.29 -7.47 2.10
CA GLN A 42 -4.07 -8.61 1.62
C GLN A 42 -5.26 -8.12 0.82
N GLY A 43 -5.53 -8.73 -0.32
CA GLY A 43 -6.70 -8.41 -1.13
C GLY A 43 -7.28 -9.63 -1.82
N ASP A 44 -8.57 -9.53 -2.11
CA ASP A 44 -9.31 -10.49 -2.92
C ASP A 44 -9.04 -10.28 -4.41
N GLU A 45 -9.39 -11.27 -5.23
CA GLU A 45 -9.29 -11.20 -6.68
C GLU A 45 -9.91 -9.91 -7.24
N GLY A 46 -9.16 -9.21 -8.08
CA GLY A 46 -9.60 -7.99 -8.77
C GLY A 46 -9.43 -6.71 -7.97
N THR A 47 -9.09 -6.76 -6.67
CA THR A 47 -8.82 -5.54 -5.88
C THR A 47 -7.41 -5.03 -6.11
N GLY A 48 -7.16 -3.77 -5.75
CA GLY A 48 -5.86 -3.10 -5.88
C GLY A 48 -6.01 -1.65 -6.37
N PRO A 49 -4.98 -0.81 -6.20
CA PRO A 49 -5.05 0.58 -6.59
C PRO A 49 -4.95 0.74 -8.11
N PRO A 50 -5.66 1.71 -8.69
CA PRO A 50 -5.42 2.10 -10.08
C PRO A 50 -4.00 2.67 -10.24
N PRO A 51 -3.53 2.87 -11.48
CA PRO A 51 -2.24 3.49 -11.72
C PRO A 51 -2.15 4.87 -11.05
N HIS A 52 -1.10 5.10 -10.29
CA HIS A 52 -0.85 6.31 -9.50
C HIS A 52 0.66 6.54 -9.32
N SER A 53 1.02 7.69 -8.78
CA SER A 53 2.42 8.04 -8.45
C SER A 53 2.50 8.87 -7.18
N HIS A 54 3.67 8.87 -6.57
CA HIS A 54 3.99 9.62 -5.35
C HIS A 54 5.49 9.96 -5.31
N ASP A 55 5.91 10.79 -4.35
CA ASP A 55 7.30 11.28 -4.23
C ASP A 55 8.17 10.46 -3.24
N TRP A 56 7.83 9.19 -3.02
CA TRP A 56 8.64 8.27 -2.22
C TRP A 56 8.98 6.99 -2.99
N ASP A 57 10.07 6.35 -2.59
CA ASP A 57 10.37 5.01 -3.08
C ASP A 57 9.50 3.99 -2.33
N GLU A 58 9.03 2.99 -3.05
CA GLU A 58 8.16 1.93 -2.53
C GLU A 58 8.63 0.58 -3.07
N SER A 59 8.53 -0.47 -2.26
CA SER A 59 8.83 -1.84 -2.69
C SER A 59 7.77 -2.79 -2.21
N PHE A 60 7.45 -3.76 -3.04
CA PHE A 60 6.50 -4.82 -2.75
C PHE A 60 7.20 -6.17 -2.78
N TYR A 61 6.93 -7.00 -1.77
CA TYR A 61 7.42 -8.37 -1.74
C TYR A 61 6.24 -9.34 -1.65
N VAL A 62 6.02 -10.10 -2.72
CA VAL A 62 4.88 -11.02 -2.82
C VAL A 62 5.11 -12.22 -1.90
N LEU A 63 4.16 -12.46 -1.00
CA LEU A 63 4.20 -13.56 -0.03
C LEU A 63 3.36 -14.75 -0.46
N ASP A 64 2.24 -14.50 -1.15
CA ASP A 64 1.24 -15.50 -1.51
C ASP A 64 0.34 -15.01 -2.66
N GLY A 65 -0.20 -15.94 -3.44
CA GLY A 65 -1.04 -15.65 -4.60
C GLY A 65 -0.26 -15.11 -5.81
N GLU A 66 -0.99 -14.52 -6.75
CA GLU A 66 -0.45 -13.84 -7.93
C GLU A 66 -0.91 -12.38 -7.88
N ILE A 67 0.00 -11.44 -8.13
CA ILE A 67 -0.29 -10.01 -8.14
C ILE A 67 0.24 -9.43 -9.46
N ASP A 68 -0.65 -8.83 -10.25
CA ASP A 68 -0.31 -8.20 -11.51
C ASP A 68 0.07 -6.75 -11.27
N PHE A 69 1.36 -6.44 -11.38
CA PHE A 69 1.88 -5.08 -11.28
C PHE A 69 1.90 -4.40 -12.65
N LEU A 70 1.44 -3.14 -12.69
CA LEU A 70 1.71 -2.23 -13.79
C LEU A 70 2.77 -1.23 -13.32
N CYS A 71 3.93 -1.20 -13.97
CA CYS A 71 4.99 -0.24 -13.66
C CYS A 71 5.44 0.47 -14.94
N ASN A 72 5.27 1.79 -15.01
CA ASN A 72 5.61 2.60 -16.18
C ASN A 72 5.03 2.03 -17.49
N GLY A 73 3.75 1.63 -17.45
CA GLY A 73 3.02 1.05 -18.58
C GLY A 73 3.37 -0.40 -18.92
N ARG A 74 4.21 -1.08 -18.14
CA ARG A 74 4.57 -2.50 -18.34
C ARG A 74 3.92 -3.39 -17.29
N ALA A 75 3.26 -4.44 -17.75
CA ALA A 75 2.61 -5.43 -16.88
C ALA A 75 3.60 -6.53 -16.46
N HIS A 76 3.48 -6.96 -15.20
CA HIS A 76 4.32 -7.98 -14.58
C HIS A 76 3.44 -8.90 -13.71
N ALA A 77 3.35 -10.18 -14.07
CA ALA A 77 2.73 -11.19 -13.23
C ALA A 77 3.71 -11.64 -12.12
N CYS A 78 3.43 -11.25 -10.88
CA CYS A 78 4.34 -11.46 -9.76
C CYS A 78 3.82 -12.58 -8.84
N HIS A 79 4.64 -13.62 -8.68
CA HIS A 79 4.38 -14.80 -7.84
C HIS A 79 5.13 -14.70 -6.50
N PRO A 80 4.87 -15.58 -5.52
CA PRO A 80 5.53 -15.52 -4.22
C PRO A 80 7.06 -15.55 -4.34
N GLY A 81 7.74 -14.68 -3.59
CA GLY A 81 9.18 -14.46 -3.68
C GLY A 81 9.62 -13.37 -4.67
N THR A 82 8.67 -12.76 -5.38
CA THR A 82 8.98 -11.62 -6.28
C THR A 82 9.12 -10.32 -5.47
N LEU A 83 10.21 -9.60 -5.71
CA LEU A 83 10.39 -8.21 -5.27
C LEU A 83 10.10 -7.28 -6.44
N VAL A 84 9.25 -6.28 -6.22
CA VAL A 84 9.03 -5.15 -7.14
C VAL A 84 9.51 -3.89 -6.42
N HIS A 85 10.47 -3.18 -7.01
CA HIS A 85 10.93 -1.89 -6.50
C HIS A 85 10.48 -0.78 -7.44
N VAL A 86 9.82 0.23 -6.88
CA VAL A 86 9.24 1.36 -7.59
C VAL A 86 9.89 2.65 -7.10
N PRO A 87 10.77 3.27 -7.91
CA PRO A 87 11.32 4.58 -7.58
C PRO A 87 10.26 5.67 -7.56
N ARG A 88 10.44 6.69 -6.72
CA ARG A 88 9.60 7.89 -6.67
C ARG A 88 9.29 8.47 -8.04
N GLY A 89 8.07 8.96 -8.23
CA GLY A 89 7.58 9.54 -9.48
C GLY A 89 7.25 8.53 -10.58
N THR A 90 7.49 7.22 -10.36
CA THR A 90 7.10 6.18 -11.31
C THR A 90 5.60 5.92 -11.19
N VAL A 91 4.87 6.03 -12.30
CA VAL A 91 3.46 5.61 -12.34
C VAL A 91 3.40 4.09 -12.19
N HIS A 92 2.65 3.62 -11.21
CA HIS A 92 2.47 2.21 -10.93
C HIS A 92 1.09 1.91 -10.35
N GLY A 93 0.67 0.65 -10.45
CA GLY A 93 -0.53 0.12 -9.83
C GLY A 93 -0.42 -1.39 -9.74
N PHE A 94 -1.37 -2.03 -9.08
CA PHE A 94 -1.43 -3.49 -9.07
C PHE A 94 -2.86 -3.98 -8.92
N GLN A 95 -3.07 -5.23 -9.30
CA GLN A 95 -4.32 -5.96 -9.06
C GLN A 95 -4.00 -7.35 -8.52
N TYR A 96 -4.73 -7.79 -7.49
CA TYR A 96 -4.64 -9.17 -7.02
C TYR A 96 -5.28 -10.11 -8.05
N GLY A 97 -4.55 -11.14 -8.43
CA GLY A 97 -4.99 -12.16 -9.37
C GLY A 97 -5.97 -13.16 -8.74
N LYS A 98 -6.14 -14.29 -9.42
CA LYS A 98 -7.15 -15.29 -9.06
C LYS A 98 -6.94 -15.83 -7.63
N GLY A 99 -8.00 -15.78 -6.82
CA GLY A 99 -7.96 -16.24 -5.42
C GLY A 99 -7.30 -15.26 -4.45
N GLY A 100 -6.98 -14.03 -4.89
CA GLY A 100 -6.38 -12.99 -4.06
C GLY A 100 -4.89 -13.17 -3.83
N GLY A 101 -4.33 -12.39 -2.91
CA GLY A 101 -2.91 -12.47 -2.58
C GLY A 101 -2.52 -11.71 -1.32
N ARG A 102 -1.24 -11.86 -0.96
CA ARG A 102 -0.63 -11.21 0.21
C ARG A 102 0.75 -10.71 -0.13
N MET A 103 1.11 -9.52 0.36
CA MET A 103 2.43 -8.95 0.16
C MET A 103 2.84 -8.05 1.32
N LEU A 104 4.15 -7.77 1.39
CA LEU A 104 4.66 -6.64 2.17
C LEU A 104 4.83 -5.44 1.26
N GLU A 105 4.46 -4.27 1.74
CA GLU A 105 4.85 -2.98 1.20
C GLU A 105 5.89 -2.37 2.14
N ILE A 106 6.97 -1.83 1.57
CA ILE A 106 8.04 -1.15 2.29
C ILE A 106 8.25 0.21 1.66
N THR A 107 8.18 1.27 2.46
CA THR A 107 8.30 2.65 2.00
C THR A 107 9.43 3.41 2.69
N GLY A 108 10.00 4.39 1.99
CA GLY A 108 11.09 5.22 2.51
C GLY A 108 10.69 6.19 3.63
N GLN A 109 11.68 6.84 4.25
CA GLN A 109 11.54 7.66 5.47
C GLN A 109 10.44 8.73 5.42
N ASN A 110 10.26 9.35 4.26
CA ASN A 110 9.33 10.48 4.09
C ASN A 110 7.99 10.06 3.47
N ALA A 111 7.73 8.76 3.33
CA ALA A 111 6.49 8.28 2.77
C ALA A 111 5.29 8.61 3.67
N LEU A 112 4.16 8.90 3.04
CA LEU A 112 2.88 9.18 3.70
C LEU A 112 1.89 8.02 3.61
N ALA A 113 2.34 6.83 3.22
CA ALA A 113 1.49 5.68 2.92
C ALA A 113 0.57 5.30 4.09
N ALA A 114 1.13 5.09 5.29
CA ALA A 114 0.33 4.72 6.47
C ALA A 114 -0.71 5.80 6.83
N GLN A 115 -0.35 7.09 6.73
CA GLN A 115 -1.29 8.19 6.99
C GLN A 115 -2.41 8.22 5.93
N MET A 116 -2.05 8.00 4.66
CA MET A 116 -2.99 7.94 3.55
C MET A 116 -3.96 6.77 3.71
N PHE A 117 -3.49 5.57 4.05
CA PHE A 117 -4.36 4.41 4.28
C PHE A 117 -5.35 4.65 5.41
N THR A 118 -4.89 5.19 6.55
CA THR A 118 -5.76 5.53 7.68
C THR A 118 -6.81 6.57 7.29
N ALA A 119 -6.41 7.56 6.51
CA ALA A 119 -7.32 8.58 6.01
C ALA A 119 -8.38 8.03 5.07
N VAL A 120 -8.01 7.12 4.17
CA VAL A 120 -8.96 6.44 3.27
C VAL A 120 -9.95 5.61 4.08
N ASP A 121 -9.47 4.78 5.00
CA ASP A 121 -10.31 3.93 5.85
C ASP A 121 -11.34 4.74 6.66
N HIS A 122 -10.92 5.86 7.26
CA HIS A 122 -11.81 6.69 8.09
C HIS A 122 -12.77 7.57 7.28
N GLU A 123 -12.35 8.09 6.13
CA GLU A 123 -13.09 9.13 5.43
C GLU A 123 -13.87 8.62 4.22
N ILE A 124 -13.51 7.46 3.67
CA ILE A 124 -14.15 6.89 2.49
C ILE A 124 -15.02 5.70 2.92
N PRO A 125 -16.36 5.85 2.91
CA PRO A 125 -17.25 4.77 3.29
C PRO A 125 -17.07 3.52 2.42
N VAL A 126 -17.28 2.35 3.02
CA VAL A 126 -17.32 1.08 2.29
C VAL A 126 -18.44 1.11 1.23
N GLY A 127 -18.10 0.68 0.02
CA GLY A 127 -19.00 0.69 -1.14
C GLY A 127 -18.45 1.54 -2.28
N PRO A 128 -19.29 1.91 -3.26
CA PRO A 128 -18.88 2.80 -4.35
C PRO A 128 -18.37 4.14 -3.79
N PRO A 129 -17.11 4.51 -4.03
CA PRO A 129 -16.54 5.72 -3.44
C PRO A 129 -17.06 6.99 -4.13
N ASP A 130 -17.23 8.05 -3.35
CA ASP A 130 -17.30 9.43 -3.86
C ASP A 130 -15.93 9.78 -4.46
N ILE A 131 -15.83 9.76 -5.78
CA ILE A 131 -14.57 9.92 -6.52
C ILE A 131 -13.90 11.27 -6.23
N PRO A 132 -14.58 12.43 -6.33
CA PRO A 132 -14.00 13.71 -5.92
C PRO A 132 -13.43 13.70 -4.49
N LYS A 133 -14.17 13.13 -3.53
CA LYS A 133 -13.69 13.05 -2.14
C LYS A 133 -12.45 12.16 -2.02
N LEU A 134 -12.47 10.99 -2.64
CA LEU A 134 -11.34 10.06 -2.66
C LEU A 134 -10.09 10.73 -3.23
N LEU A 135 -10.20 11.39 -4.39
CA LEU A 135 -9.08 12.09 -5.01
C LEU A 135 -8.50 13.18 -4.10
N ALA A 136 -9.35 13.94 -3.41
CA ALA A 136 -8.89 14.95 -2.45
C ALA A 136 -8.16 14.34 -1.23
N VAL A 137 -8.60 13.16 -0.76
CA VAL A 137 -7.91 12.40 0.31
C VAL A 137 -6.55 11.90 -0.16
N LEU A 138 -6.44 11.40 -1.39
CA LEU A 138 -5.18 10.91 -1.95
C LEU A 138 -4.19 12.07 -2.18
N GLU A 139 -4.66 13.16 -2.80
CA GLU A 139 -3.82 14.32 -3.16
C GLU A 139 -3.20 14.99 -1.92
N ARG A 140 -3.98 15.19 -0.85
CA ARG A 140 -3.45 15.80 0.38
C ARG A 140 -2.38 14.93 1.08
N HIS A 141 -2.26 13.66 0.70
CA HIS A 141 -1.21 12.75 1.16
C HIS A 141 -0.14 12.47 0.10
N GLY A 142 -0.08 13.29 -0.96
CA GLY A 142 0.98 13.21 -1.96
C GLY A 142 0.83 12.08 -2.98
N VAL A 143 -0.38 11.52 -3.12
CA VAL A 143 -0.69 10.52 -4.15
C VAL A 143 -1.46 11.18 -5.30
N THR A 144 -0.97 10.96 -6.52
CA THR A 144 -1.63 11.40 -7.75
C THR A 144 -2.08 10.19 -8.55
N VAL A 145 -3.39 10.05 -8.78
CA VAL A 145 -3.95 9.01 -9.66
C VAL A 145 -3.67 9.40 -11.11
N ALA A 146 -3.19 8.45 -11.92
CA ALA A 146 -2.97 8.68 -13.34
C ALA A 146 -4.32 8.76 -14.09
N GLY A 147 -4.41 9.70 -15.02
CA GLY A 147 -5.58 9.90 -15.88
C GLY A 147 -5.60 9.03 -17.12
#